data_AF-A0A1R3T6I0-F1
#
_entry.id   AF-A0A1R3T6I0-F1
#
_cell.length_a   1.000
_cell.length_b   1.000
_cell.length_c   1.000
_cell.angle_alpha   90.00
_cell.angle_beta   90.00
_cell.angle_gamma   90.00
#
_symmetry.space_group_name_H-M   'P 1'
#
loop_
_entity.id
_entity.type
_entity.pdbx_description
1 polymer ?
#
loop_
_entity_poly.entity_id
_entity_poly.type
_entity_poly.pdbx_seq_one_letter_code
_entity_poly.pdbx_strand_id
1 'polypeptide(L)' 'MSTPSLASRRMADITDMIHTVKHLNNALFMAAGDVGDMTKTNALQSVCDEIESRIGVIVDRIEELREELA' A
#
# COMPACT_ATOMS: atom_id res chain seq x y z
N MET A 1 -27.46 -5.37 15.86
CA MET A 1 -26.21 -5.50 15.08
C MET A 1 -25.06 -5.31 16.05
N SER A 2 -24.15 -6.28 16.17
CA SER A 2 -22.98 -6.17 17.04
C SER A 2 -21.99 -5.17 16.44
N THR A 3 -21.51 -4.22 17.25
CA THR A 3 -20.52 -3.24 16.81
C THR A 3 -19.22 -3.96 16.46
N PRO A 4 -18.59 -3.69 15.30
CA PRO A 4 -17.34 -4.35 14.94
C PRO A 4 -16.25 -4.01 15.96
N SER A 5 -15.48 -5.04 16.33
CA SER A 5 -14.35 -4.92 17.25
C SER A 5 -13.29 -3.95 16.71
N LEU A 6 -12.46 -3.40 17.59
CA LEU A 6 -11.34 -2.54 17.19
C LEU A 6 -10.42 -3.26 16.19
N ALA A 7 -10.11 -4.55 16.46
CA ALA A 7 -9.34 -5.39 15.56
C ALA A 7 -9.99 -5.52 14.17
N SER A 8 -11.31 -5.73 14.10
CA SER A 8 -12.03 -5.81 12.82
C SER A 8 -11.95 -4.51 12.02
N ARG A 9 -11.97 -3.34 12.67
CA ARG A 9 -11.81 -2.05 11.99
C ARG A 9 -10.39 -1.86 11.48
N ARG A 10 -9.38 -2.17 12.30
CA ARG A 10 -7.96 -2.10 11.90
C ARG A 10 -7.64 -3.04 10.73
N MET A 11 -8.22 -4.24 10.71
CA MET A 11 -8.09 -5.14 9.56
C MET A 11 -8.72 -4.56 8.28
N ALA A 12 -9.85 -3.86 8.39
CA ALA A 12 -10.44 -3.17 7.25
C ALA A 12 -9.51 -2.04 6.76
N ASP A 13 -8.95 -1.23 7.67
CA ASP A 13 -7.99 -0.19 7.34
C ASP A 13 -6.74 -0.76 6.64
N ILE A 14 -6.22 -1.89 7.11
CA ILE A 14 -5.11 -2.63 6.47
C ILE A 14 -5.48 -3.08 5.06
N THR A 15 -6.70 -3.60 4.88
CA THR A 15 -7.20 -4.02 3.58
C THR A 15 -7.27 -2.85 2.59
N ASP A 16 -7.73 -1.68 3.04
CA ASP A 16 -7.82 -0.47 2.21
C ASP A 16 -6.44 0.06 1.81
N MET A 17 -5.45 0.00 2.71
CA MET A 17 -4.07 0.33 2.38
C MET A 17 -3.49 -0.63 1.33
N ILE A 18 -3.75 -1.93 1.45
CA ILE A 18 -3.33 -2.93 0.46
C ILE A 18 -3.97 -2.65 -0.91
N HIS A 19 -5.27 -2.31 -0.94
CA HIS A 19 -5.93 -1.92 -2.19
C HIS A 19 -5.28 -0.70 -2.83
N THR A 20 -4.92 0.31 -2.02
CA THR A 20 -4.21 1.50 -2.50
C THR A 20 -2.87 1.13 -3.15
N VAL A 21 -2.06 0.30 -2.50
CA VAL A 21 -0.78 -0.18 -3.06
C VAL A 21 -1.00 -0.94 -4.38
N LYS A 22 -2.02 -1.80 -4.45
CA LYS A 22 -2.36 -2.51 -5.70
C LYS A 22 -2.75 -1.55 -6.82
N HIS A 23 -3.51 -0.50 -6.51
CA HIS A 23 -3.87 0.51 -7.50
C HIS A 23 -2.65 1.31 -7.98
N LEU A 24 -1.74 1.69 -7.09
CA LEU A 24 -0.48 2.35 -7.44
C LEU A 24 0.40 1.46 -8.33
N ASN A 25 0.54 0.17 -7.99
CA ASN A 25 1.30 -0.77 -8.79
C ASN A 25 0.72 -0.96 -10.20
N ASN A 26 -0.60 -1.03 -10.33
CA ASN A 26 -1.25 -1.11 -11.64
C ASN A 26 -1.05 0.18 -12.45
N ALA A 27 -1.13 1.35 -11.80
CA ALA A 27 -0.87 2.63 -12.45
C ALA A 27 0.59 2.73 -12.93
N LEU A 28 1.55 2.30 -12.11
CA LEU A 28 2.96 2.20 -12.46
C LEU A 28 3.16 1.31 -13.68
N PHE A 29 2.57 0.12 -13.69
CA PHE A 29 2.65 -0.81 -14.82
C PHE A 29 2.11 -0.20 -16.12
N MET A 30 0.93 0.45 -16.06
CA MET A 30 0.36 1.12 -17.23
C MET A 30 1.23 2.28 -17.72
N ALA A 31 1.80 3.06 -16.80
CA ALA A 31 2.65 4.21 -17.13
C ALA A 31 4.04 3.81 -17.66
N ALA A 32 4.56 2.64 -17.23
CA ALA A 32 5.82 2.09 -17.72
C ALA A 32 5.77 1.67 -19.20
N GLY A 33 4.57 1.51 -19.79
CA GLY A 33 4.40 1.13 -21.20
C GLY A 33 4.80 2.21 -22.23
N ASP A 34 4.93 3.47 -21.82
CA ASP A 34 5.25 4.63 -22.71
C ASP A 34 6.48 5.42 -22.21
N VAL A 35 7.48 4.72 -21.69
CA VAL A 35 8.71 5.36 -21.20
C VAL A 35 9.65 5.63 -22.37
N GLY A 36 9.83 6.92 -22.71
CA GLY A 36 10.73 7.38 -23.76
C GLY A 36 11.76 8.40 -23.32
N ASP A 37 11.71 8.86 -22.06
CA ASP A 37 12.64 9.87 -21.53
C ASP A 37 12.96 9.68 -20.03
N MET A 38 14.03 10.35 -19.60
CA MET A 38 14.57 10.26 -18.24
C MET A 38 13.64 10.89 -17.19
N THR A 39 12.84 11.90 -17.56
CA THR A 39 11.89 12.55 -16.65
C THR A 39 10.76 11.59 -16.28
N LYS A 40 10.20 10.89 -17.27
CA LYS A 40 9.21 9.82 -17.07
C LYS A 40 9.78 8.71 -16.19
N THR A 41 11.03 8.30 -16.45
CA THR A 41 11.71 7.25 -15.66
C THR A 41 11.86 7.67 -14.19
N ASN A 42 12.31 8.90 -13.93
CA ASN A 42 12.45 9.43 -12.56
C ASN A 42 11.10 9.50 -11.84
N ALA A 43 10.03 9.92 -12.54
CA ALA A 43 8.69 9.97 -11.99
C ALA A 43 8.18 8.56 -11.60
N LEU A 44 8.44 7.55 -12.44
CA LEU A 44 8.08 6.16 -12.13
C LEU A 44 8.88 5.63 -10.93
N GLN A 45 10.18 5.97 -10.82
CA GLN A 45 10.99 5.61 -9.67
C GLN A 45 10.40 6.19 -8.37
N SER A 46 9.98 7.46 -8.37
CA SER A 46 9.34 8.05 -7.19
C SER A 46 8.04 7.32 -6.79
N VAL A 47 7.29 6.78 -7.76
CA VAL A 47 6.10 5.96 -7.48
C VAL A 47 6.49 4.59 -6.91
N CYS A 48 7.58 3.97 -7.39
CA CYS A 48 8.13 2.76 -6.80
C CYS A 48 8.51 2.97 -5.33
N ASP A 49 9.23 4.06 -5.03
CA ASP A 49 9.69 4.38 -3.68
C ASP A 49 8.48 4.58 -2.72
N GLU A 50 7.42 5.22 -3.21
CA GLU A 50 6.18 5.41 -2.45
C GLU A 50 5.44 4.08 -2.20
N ILE A 51 5.43 3.17 -3.18
CA ILE A 51 4.86 1.83 -3.01
C ILE A 51 5.64 1.07 -1.91
N GLU A 52 6.97 1.11 -1.95
CA GLU A 52 7.82 0.44 -0.97
C GLU A 52 7.59 1.00 0.44
N SER A 53 7.58 2.33 0.58
CA SER A 53 7.28 3.03 1.84
C SER A 53 5.92 2.60 2.42
N ARG A 54 4.87 2.53 1.59
CA ARG A 54 3.54 2.09 2.03
C ARG A 54 3.49 0.63 2.44
N ILE A 55 4.23 -0.25 1.75
CA ILE A 55 4.33 -1.66 2.14
C ILE A 55 4.94 -1.77 3.55
N GLY A 56 5.99 -0.99 3.85
CA GLY A 56 6.57 -0.91 5.20
C GLY A 56 5.52 -0.57 6.26
N VAL A 57 4.75 0.51 6.05
CA VAL A 57 3.69 0.92 6.98
C VAL A 57 2.61 -0.16 7.16
N ILE A 58 2.26 -0.90 6.10
CA ILE A 58 1.30 -2.00 6.19
C ILE A 58 1.85 -3.13 7.05
N VAL A 59 3.12 -3.50 6.87
CA VAL A 59 3.79 -4.54 7.67
C VAL A 59 3.81 -4.14 9.14
N ASP A 60 4.26 -2.92 9.47
CA ASP A 60 4.32 -2.43 10.85
C ASP A 60 2.94 -2.53 11.53
N ARG A 61 1.87 -2.10 10.84
CA ARG A 61 0.50 -2.19 11.36
C ARG A 61 -0.01 -3.61 11.54
N ILE A 62 0.42 -4.55 10.68
CA ILE A 62 0.09 -5.97 10.85
C ILE A 62 0.80 -6.53 12.07
N GLU A 63 2.07 -6.16 12.30
CA GLU A 63 2.85 -6.58 13.45
C GLU A 63 2.26 -6.04 14.76
N GLU A 64 1.93 -4.74 14.82
CA GLU A 64 1.22 -4.12 15.95
C GLU A 64 -0.09 -4.85 16.27
N LEU A 65 -0.91 -5.14 15.24
CA LEU A 65 -2.16 -5.87 15.44
C LEU A 65 -1.92 -7.31 15.91
N ARG A 66 -0.85 -7.96 15.45
CA ARG A 66 -0.49 -9.32 15.88
C ARG A 66 -0.07 -9.34 17.36
N GLU A 67 0.71 -8.36 17.80
CA GLU A 67 1.14 -8.23 19.20
C GLU A 67 -0.05 -7.95 20.13
N GLU A 68 -1.01 -7.14 19.71
CA GLU A 68 -2.23 -6.86 20.50
C GLU A 68 -3.17 -8.05 20.65
N LEU A 69 -3.11 -9.01 19.72
CA LEU A 69 -3.96 -10.21 19.73
C LEU A 69 -3.31 -11.43 20.42
N ALA A 70 -2.03 -11.35 20.78
CA ALA A 70 -1.27 -12.39 21.47
C ALA A 70 -1.51 -12.37 22.99
#